data_AF-A0A7S2QA49-F1
#
_entry.id   AF-A0A7S2QA49-F1
#
_cell.length_a   1.000
_cell.length_b   1.000
_cell.length_c   1.000
_cell.angle_alpha   90.00
_cell.angle_beta   90.00
_cell.angle_gamma   90.00
#
_symmetry.space_group_name_H-M   'P 1'
#
loop_
_entity.id
_entity.type
_entity.pdbx_description
1 polymer ?
#
loop_
_entity_poly.entity_id
_entity_poly.type
_entity_poly.pdbx_seq_one_letter_code
_entity_poly.pdbx_strand_id
1 'polypeptide(L)'
;ANDPTAVFDTLRDVLYLVKEELSPWGWRAFAQEFRDRQKAEKRLQALNGLPGSGAEPTDGVVQGTPLWQERLDKMLLVEHLKRKLMTAHGLFAESSELLLKSHAWLVKEALLADRFVVSITHVPPAKSERLDLLQNALTRTRKDLEDMRNAFEDFKIELQVKRERWCQKTIANQDISLKRKLLDDAVVSWSFQAQRSTAMRLGQVRRVLEGRVLFLETSYTARTEELEESQRQWDEEKVALTADRDKFKKLYERMVKAHEQAMEDLKNSQGTAEDQARMIQVLSVEKHRLTQQVQDLEEDKRRMTKQLADLRDEVALLKKEIRRYGGLLRAGETALVGARAEILRVEESERQVQFRLEEACTVEATLRDELEGSRCEVAAARSRVDRGLREMAEEVALRRTVEDERDRLLGSQRHLERKTVHALTEARETIEQVMERARRELEEFKQEELTRIKEDFRAKTEALIRRNAQLEKEIAVGDAVAPHLPVLNPLAVDDSRLCVSCRKAFVYDGVLETK
;
A
#
# COMPACT_ATOMS: atom_id res chain seq x y z
N ALA A 1 -73.09 25.08 -2.04
CA ALA A 1 -71.84 25.24 -1.29
C ALA A 1 -71.90 24.54 0.08
N ASN A 2 -72.32 23.27 0.13
CA ASN A 2 -72.50 22.50 1.38
C ASN A 2 -72.10 21.02 1.16
N ASP A 3 -70.93 20.78 0.57
CA ASP A 3 -70.37 19.42 0.44
C ASP A 3 -69.34 19.21 1.58
N PRO A 4 -69.53 18.22 2.47
CA PRO A 4 -68.59 17.95 3.58
C PRO A 4 -67.17 17.67 3.09
N THR A 5 -67.05 17.10 1.91
CA THR A 5 -65.81 16.77 1.23
C THR A 5 -64.97 18.01 0.95
N ALA A 6 -65.58 19.01 0.33
CA ALA A 6 -64.97 20.30 0.03
C ALA A 6 -64.61 21.07 1.31
N VAL A 7 -65.42 20.94 2.37
CA VAL A 7 -65.15 21.56 3.68
C VAL A 7 -63.89 20.97 4.32
N PHE A 8 -63.71 19.65 4.28
CA PHE A 8 -62.51 19.01 4.83
C PHE A 8 -61.24 19.31 4.02
N ASP A 9 -61.35 19.38 2.70
CA ASP A 9 -60.21 19.77 1.84
C ASP A 9 -59.84 21.24 2.09
N THR A 10 -60.82 22.14 2.24
CA THR A 10 -60.57 23.55 2.60
C THR A 10 -59.93 23.67 3.99
N LEU A 11 -60.40 22.87 4.96
CA LEU A 11 -59.79 22.81 6.29
C LEU A 11 -58.31 22.39 6.23
N ARG A 12 -57.97 21.38 5.42
CA ARG A 12 -56.58 20.95 5.22
C ARG A 12 -55.70 22.09 4.69
N ASP A 13 -56.21 22.84 3.71
CA ASP A 13 -55.46 23.94 3.08
C ASP A 13 -55.27 25.12 4.06
N VAL A 14 -56.30 25.46 4.85
CA VAL A 14 -56.17 26.49 5.91
C VAL A 14 -55.22 26.03 7.01
N LEU A 15 -55.25 24.75 7.42
CA LEU A 15 -54.30 24.21 8.40
C LEU A 15 -52.85 24.26 7.89
N TYR A 16 -52.61 24.04 6.59
CA TYR A 16 -51.30 24.24 5.97
C TYR A 16 -50.84 25.70 6.09
N LEU A 17 -51.73 26.66 5.82
CA LEU A 17 -51.42 28.09 5.93
C LEU A 17 -51.17 28.52 7.38
N VAL A 18 -51.96 28.01 8.35
CA VAL A 18 -51.72 28.22 9.79
C VAL A 18 -50.32 27.73 10.17
N LYS A 19 -49.94 26.55 9.67
CA LYS A 19 -48.62 25.94 9.93
C LYS A 19 -47.46 26.78 9.36
N GLU A 20 -47.62 27.34 8.16
CA GLU A 20 -46.66 28.29 7.58
C GLU A 20 -46.58 29.61 8.38
N GLU A 21 -47.72 30.17 8.76
CA GLU A 21 -47.76 31.46 9.47
C GLU A 21 -47.25 31.38 10.90
N LEU A 22 -47.33 30.22 11.54
CA LEU A 22 -46.75 29.97 12.87
C LEU A 22 -45.28 29.56 12.84
N SER A 23 -44.73 29.27 11.65
CA SER A 23 -43.35 28.80 11.54
C SER A 23 -42.36 29.84 12.07
N PRO A 24 -41.44 29.47 12.98
CA PRO A 24 -40.38 30.36 13.47
C PRO A 24 -39.55 30.97 12.33
N TRP A 25 -39.37 30.25 11.23
CA TRP A 25 -38.71 30.75 10.03
C TRP A 25 -39.53 31.81 9.30
N GLY A 26 -40.85 31.60 9.17
CA GLY A 26 -41.76 32.57 8.59
C GLY A 26 -41.77 33.89 9.37
N TRP A 27 -41.71 33.83 10.71
CA TRP A 27 -41.58 35.02 11.56
C TRP A 27 -40.23 35.72 11.43
N ARG A 28 -39.13 34.96 11.37
CA ARG A 28 -37.79 35.54 11.16
C ARG A 28 -37.67 36.22 9.79
N ALA A 29 -38.15 35.56 8.73
CA ALA A 29 -38.13 36.11 7.37
C ALA A 29 -38.96 37.39 7.28
N PHE A 30 -40.16 37.40 7.89
CA PHE A 30 -41.04 38.57 7.87
C PHE A 30 -40.49 39.77 8.67
N ALA A 31 -39.82 39.50 9.80
CA ALA A 31 -39.11 40.53 10.56
C ALA A 31 -37.87 41.05 9.80
N GLN A 32 -37.18 40.17 9.08
CA GLN A 32 -36.02 40.54 8.27
C GLN A 32 -36.43 41.40 7.07
N GLU A 33 -37.52 41.06 6.39
CA GLU A 33 -38.10 41.85 5.32
C GLU A 33 -38.39 43.29 5.76
N PHE A 34 -38.97 43.47 6.97
CA PHE A 34 -39.18 44.81 7.53
C PHE A 34 -37.87 45.57 7.71
N ARG A 35 -36.84 44.92 8.26
CA ARG A 35 -35.52 45.54 8.43
C ARG A 35 -34.91 45.93 7.09
N ASP A 36 -35.09 45.11 6.07
CA ASP A 36 -34.55 45.38 4.73
C ASP A 36 -35.31 46.51 4.03
N ARG A 37 -36.65 46.58 4.19
CA ARG A 37 -37.47 47.73 3.74
C ARG A 37 -37.07 49.02 4.45
N GLN A 38 -36.90 48.99 5.77
CA GLN A 38 -36.42 50.16 6.55
C GLN A 38 -35.04 50.62 6.12
N LYS A 39 -34.11 49.69 5.85
CA LYS A 39 -32.80 50.03 5.29
C LYS A 39 -32.91 50.67 3.90
N ALA A 40 -33.81 50.17 3.04
CA ALA A 40 -34.05 50.72 1.72
C ALA A 40 -34.68 52.13 1.78
N GLU A 41 -35.66 52.35 2.65
CA GLU A 41 -36.28 53.66 2.89
C GLU A 41 -35.28 54.68 3.44
N LYS A 42 -34.43 54.29 4.41
CA LYS A 42 -33.34 55.15 4.91
C LYS A 42 -32.35 55.51 3.81
N ARG A 43 -32.04 54.58 2.90
CA ARG A 43 -31.20 54.85 1.72
C ARG A 43 -31.88 55.81 0.75
N LEU A 44 -33.18 55.66 0.49
CA LEU A 44 -33.94 56.57 -0.38
C LEU A 44 -34.08 57.98 0.20
N GLN A 45 -34.31 58.11 1.51
CA GLN A 45 -34.32 59.40 2.19
C GLN A 45 -32.95 60.08 2.18
N ALA A 46 -31.86 59.33 2.35
CA ALA A 46 -30.51 59.85 2.21
C ALA A 46 -30.20 60.34 0.79
N LEU A 47 -30.76 59.70 -0.25
CA LEU A 47 -30.65 60.15 -1.64
C LEU A 47 -31.51 61.40 -1.92
N ASN A 48 -32.69 61.52 -1.31
CA ASN A 48 -33.54 62.70 -1.42
C ASN A 48 -33.02 63.91 -0.61
N GLY A 49 -32.12 63.71 0.36
CA GLY A 49 -31.45 64.78 1.12
C GLY A 49 -30.16 65.31 0.47
N LEU A 50 -29.87 64.95 -0.79
CA LEU A 50 -28.74 65.46 -1.56
C LEU A 50 -29.00 66.89 -2.08
N PRO A 51 -27.97 67.73 -2.29
CA PRO A 51 -28.15 69.14 -2.66
C PRO A 51 -28.90 69.27 -3.99
N GLY A 52 -29.96 70.09 -4.02
CA GLY A 52 -30.75 70.38 -5.23
C GLY A 52 -32.10 69.63 -5.37
N SER A 53 -32.55 68.87 -4.37
CA SER A 53 -33.83 68.13 -4.40
C SER A 53 -35.07 68.94 -3.97
N GLY A 54 -34.89 70.18 -3.49
CA GLY A 54 -35.99 71.07 -3.07
C GLY A 54 -36.60 70.78 -1.69
N ALA A 55 -36.09 69.80 -0.95
CA ALA A 55 -36.50 69.46 0.42
C ALA A 55 -35.29 69.42 1.37
N GLU A 56 -34.54 70.53 1.43
CA GLU A 56 -33.42 70.66 2.36
C GLU A 56 -33.96 70.83 3.80
N PRO A 57 -33.50 70.03 4.78
CA PRO A 57 -33.81 70.28 6.18
C PRO A 57 -33.06 71.54 6.63
N THR A 58 -33.79 72.57 7.06
CA THR A 58 -33.21 73.87 7.46
C THR A 58 -32.48 73.88 8.80
N ASP A 59 -32.40 72.77 9.52
CA ASP A 59 -31.69 72.69 10.80
C ASP A 59 -30.64 71.57 10.81
N GLY A 60 -29.46 71.93 11.31
CA GLY A 60 -28.21 71.22 11.17
C GLY A 60 -28.19 69.77 11.68
N VAL A 61 -27.22 69.05 11.11
CA VAL A 61 -26.78 67.68 11.41
C VAL A 61 -26.96 67.30 12.89
N VAL A 62 -27.97 66.48 13.19
CA VAL A 62 -28.05 65.75 14.47
C VAL A 62 -27.26 64.45 14.30
N GLN A 63 -26.05 64.40 14.85
CA GLN A 63 -25.30 63.16 15.00
C GLN A 63 -25.98 62.26 16.03
N GLY A 64 -26.38 61.06 15.58
CA GLY A 64 -27.09 60.05 16.36
C GLY A 64 -28.55 59.95 15.95
N THR A 65 -29.05 58.73 15.71
CA THR A 65 -30.48 58.47 15.50
C THR A 65 -31.21 58.95 16.76
N PRO A 66 -31.96 60.07 16.75
CA PRO A 66 -32.56 60.58 17.97
C PRO A 66 -33.48 59.52 18.56
N LEU A 67 -33.52 59.38 19.90
CA LEU A 67 -34.25 58.32 20.61
C LEU A 67 -35.72 58.16 20.18
N TRP A 68 -36.34 59.22 19.65
CA TRP A 68 -37.68 59.17 19.08
C TRP A 68 -37.77 58.38 17.76
N GLN A 69 -36.73 58.39 16.92
CA GLN A 69 -36.65 57.59 15.69
C GLN A 69 -36.49 56.10 16.00
N GLU A 70 -35.64 55.74 16.97
CA GLU A 70 -35.55 54.33 17.40
C GLU A 70 -36.85 53.82 18.02
N ARG A 71 -37.56 54.69 18.77
CA ARG A 71 -38.89 54.38 19.29
C ARG A 71 -39.91 54.24 18.16
N LEU A 72 -39.85 55.11 17.15
CA LEU A 72 -40.72 55.04 15.98
C LEU A 72 -40.47 53.76 15.16
N ASP A 73 -39.21 53.41 14.88
CA ASP A 73 -38.83 52.18 14.17
C ASP A 73 -39.31 50.94 14.93
N LYS A 74 -39.20 50.94 16.26
CA LYS A 74 -39.74 49.86 17.11
C LYS A 74 -41.26 49.82 17.06
N MET A 75 -41.96 50.95 17.11
CA MET A 75 -43.42 50.99 16.96
C MET A 75 -43.87 50.48 15.59
N LEU A 76 -43.17 50.86 14.51
CA LEU A 76 -43.44 50.39 13.15
C LEU A 76 -43.16 48.89 12.99
N LEU A 77 -42.09 48.37 13.60
CA LEU A 77 -41.84 46.92 13.65
C LEU A 77 -42.97 46.20 14.41
N VAL A 78 -43.43 46.74 15.53
CA VAL A 78 -44.55 46.17 16.29
C VAL A 78 -45.82 46.17 15.46
N GLU A 79 -46.16 47.26 14.77
CA GLU A 79 -47.32 47.31 13.88
C GLU A 79 -47.16 46.36 12.67
N HIS A 80 -45.96 46.20 12.13
CA HIS A 80 -45.67 45.22 11.07
C HIS A 80 -45.89 43.79 11.58
N LEU A 81 -45.32 43.43 12.73
CA LEU A 81 -45.52 42.11 13.36
C LEU A 81 -46.98 41.87 13.72
N LYS A 82 -47.69 42.90 14.18
CA LYS A 82 -49.13 42.85 14.45
C LYS A 82 -49.93 42.51 13.19
N ARG A 83 -49.56 43.00 12.00
CA ARG A 83 -50.22 42.59 10.74
C ARG A 83 -50.10 41.09 10.52
N LYS A 84 -48.91 40.51 10.68
CA LYS A 84 -48.72 39.05 10.56
C LYS A 84 -49.48 38.29 11.64
N LEU A 85 -49.53 38.81 12.86
CA LEU A 85 -50.33 38.24 13.94
C LEU A 85 -51.83 38.28 13.63
N MET A 86 -52.33 39.36 13.04
CA MET A 86 -53.72 39.48 12.60
C MET A 86 -54.02 38.51 11.44
N THR A 87 -53.10 38.33 10.50
CA THR A 87 -53.24 37.32 9.44
C THR A 87 -53.31 35.91 10.02
N ALA A 88 -52.38 35.56 10.92
CA ALA A 88 -52.39 34.28 11.60
C ALA A 88 -53.68 34.07 12.40
N HIS A 89 -54.12 35.08 13.15
CA HIS A 89 -55.39 35.06 13.89
C HIS A 89 -56.59 34.86 12.97
N GLY A 90 -56.62 35.52 11.81
CA GLY A 90 -57.66 35.33 10.79
C GLY A 90 -57.74 33.87 10.32
N LEU A 91 -56.60 33.25 10.02
CA LEU A 91 -56.53 31.84 9.64
C LEU A 91 -56.94 30.89 10.77
N PHE A 92 -56.63 31.24 12.03
CA PHE A 92 -57.12 30.51 13.21
C PHE A 92 -58.64 30.61 13.39
N ALA A 93 -59.21 31.78 13.16
CA ALA A 93 -60.66 31.97 13.21
C ALA A 93 -61.35 31.17 12.10
N GLU A 94 -60.81 31.22 10.87
CA GLU A 94 -61.32 30.48 9.71
C GLU A 94 -61.23 28.96 9.92
N SER A 95 -60.08 28.45 10.37
CA SER A 95 -59.94 27.03 10.72
C SER A 95 -60.88 26.61 11.84
N SER A 96 -61.10 27.46 12.85
CA SER A 96 -62.07 27.17 13.93
C SER A 96 -63.49 27.09 13.40
N GLU A 97 -63.90 27.98 12.49
CA GLU A 97 -65.21 27.93 11.84
C GLU A 97 -65.36 26.66 10.98
N LEU A 98 -64.32 26.31 10.21
CA LEU A 98 -64.30 25.09 9.40
C LEU A 98 -64.32 23.82 10.28
N LEU A 99 -63.67 23.83 11.45
CA LEU A 99 -63.75 22.74 12.43
C LEU A 99 -65.16 22.62 13.02
N LEU A 100 -65.83 23.73 13.34
CA LEU A 100 -67.22 23.72 13.81
C LEU A 100 -68.19 23.21 12.73
N LYS A 101 -68.00 23.61 11.46
CA LYS A 101 -68.74 23.07 10.32
C LYS A 101 -68.48 21.58 10.13
N SER A 102 -67.22 21.16 10.25
CA SER A 102 -66.82 19.75 10.16
C SER A 102 -67.46 18.93 11.28
N HIS A 103 -67.48 19.44 12.51
CA HIS A 103 -68.17 18.83 13.64
C HIS A 103 -69.68 18.67 13.37
N ALA A 104 -70.33 19.70 12.83
CA ALA A 104 -71.76 19.61 12.48
C ALA A 104 -72.05 18.55 11.41
N TRP A 105 -71.11 18.29 10.50
CA TRP A 105 -71.21 17.20 9.52
C TRP A 105 -70.94 15.82 10.14
N LEU A 106 -69.90 15.70 10.97
CA LEU A 106 -69.54 14.44 11.64
C LEU A 106 -70.62 13.96 12.61
N VAL A 107 -71.32 14.88 13.29
CA VAL A 107 -72.47 14.55 14.15
C VAL A 107 -73.66 14.03 13.35
N LYS A 108 -73.84 14.49 12.11
CA LYS A 108 -74.92 14.03 11.22
C LYS A 108 -74.58 12.72 10.52
N GLU A 109 -73.32 12.50 10.19
CA GLU A 109 -72.87 11.34 9.42
C GLU A 109 -71.47 10.88 9.87
N ALA A 110 -71.44 9.82 10.68
CA ALA A 110 -70.20 9.30 11.27
C ALA A 110 -69.24 8.67 10.25
N LEU A 111 -69.74 8.23 9.08
CA LEU A 111 -68.93 7.62 8.01
C LEU A 111 -67.93 8.62 7.38
N LEU A 112 -68.09 9.92 7.63
CA LEU A 112 -67.17 10.96 7.18
C LEU A 112 -65.90 11.09 8.04
N ALA A 113 -65.82 10.37 9.18
CA ALA A 113 -64.73 10.48 10.15
C ALA A 113 -63.35 10.13 9.56
N ASP A 114 -63.24 9.04 8.79
CA ASP A 114 -61.95 8.62 8.21
C ASP A 114 -61.38 9.69 7.27
N ARG A 115 -62.26 10.31 6.47
CA ARG A 115 -61.85 11.38 5.56
C ARG A 115 -61.44 12.64 6.32
N PHE A 116 -62.19 13.01 7.36
CA PHE A 116 -61.81 14.12 8.24
C PHE A 116 -60.44 13.89 8.89
N VAL A 117 -60.19 12.68 9.41
CA VAL A 117 -58.90 12.28 9.99
C VAL A 117 -57.78 12.46 8.96
N VAL A 118 -57.96 11.96 7.72
CA VAL A 118 -56.95 12.15 6.66
C VAL A 118 -56.70 13.63 6.40
N SER A 119 -57.74 14.46 6.30
CA SER A 119 -57.60 15.90 6.04
C SER A 119 -56.85 16.67 7.13
N ILE A 120 -57.01 16.31 8.42
CA ILE A 120 -56.29 16.98 9.52
C ILE A 120 -54.90 16.39 9.80
N THR A 121 -54.64 15.13 9.42
CA THR A 121 -53.36 14.44 9.70
C THR A 121 -52.38 14.50 8.54
N HIS A 122 -52.86 14.56 7.29
CA HIS A 122 -52.04 14.60 6.08
C HIS A 122 -51.90 16.04 5.54
N VAL A 123 -51.70 16.99 6.44
CA VAL A 123 -51.35 18.37 6.07
C VAL A 123 -49.90 18.36 5.57
N PRO A 124 -49.62 18.84 4.34
CA PRO A 124 -48.26 18.86 3.80
C PRO A 124 -47.27 19.59 4.74
N PRO A 125 -45.99 19.17 4.79
CA PRO A 125 -44.99 19.87 5.57
C PRO A 125 -44.81 21.29 5.05
N ALA A 126 -44.67 22.24 5.98
CA ALA A 126 -44.38 23.61 5.63
C ALA A 126 -43.02 23.69 4.92
N LYS A 127 -42.85 24.63 3.99
CA LYS A 127 -41.60 24.89 3.27
C LYS A 127 -40.43 25.10 4.25
N SER A 128 -40.72 25.70 5.39
CA SER A 128 -39.78 25.92 6.49
C SER A 128 -39.31 24.63 7.17
N GLU A 129 -40.19 23.67 7.44
CA GLU A 129 -39.81 22.37 8.01
C GLU A 129 -38.89 21.57 7.07
N ARG A 130 -39.14 21.68 5.76
CA ARG A 130 -38.29 21.04 4.74
C ARG A 130 -36.87 21.61 4.75
N LEU A 131 -36.71 22.91 5.00
CA LEU A 131 -35.39 23.54 5.13
C LEU A 131 -34.64 23.04 6.36
N ASP A 132 -35.33 22.88 7.50
CA ASP A 132 -34.71 22.32 8.72
C ASP A 132 -34.22 20.88 8.51
N LEU A 133 -35.01 20.06 7.83
CA LEU A 133 -34.60 18.69 7.49
C LEU A 133 -33.37 18.67 6.58
N LEU A 134 -33.33 19.53 5.56
CA LEU A 134 -32.17 19.65 4.67
C LEU A 134 -30.94 20.18 5.40
N GLN A 135 -31.11 21.16 6.29
CA GLN A 135 -30.01 21.71 7.09
C GLN A 135 -29.44 20.68 8.06
N ASN A 136 -30.30 19.88 8.70
CA ASN A 136 -29.87 18.77 9.55
C ASN A 136 -29.11 17.69 8.77
N ALA A 137 -29.59 17.33 7.57
CA ALA A 137 -28.89 16.38 6.70
C ALA A 137 -27.52 16.91 6.24
N LEU A 138 -27.44 18.21 5.95
CA LEU A 138 -26.19 18.87 5.58
C LEU A 138 -25.20 18.94 6.74
N THR A 139 -25.67 19.18 7.96
CA THR A 139 -24.81 19.13 9.16
C THR A 139 -24.27 17.73 9.42
N ARG A 140 -25.10 16.69 9.27
CA ARG A 140 -24.66 15.28 9.41
C ARG A 140 -23.61 14.91 8.38
N THR A 141 -23.86 15.19 7.10
CA THR A 141 -22.89 14.89 6.02
C THR A 141 -21.57 15.65 6.19
N ARG A 142 -21.59 16.90 6.68
CA ARG A 142 -20.36 17.62 7.03
C ARG A 142 -19.56 16.92 8.12
N LYS A 143 -20.25 16.47 9.18
CA LYS A 143 -19.61 15.73 10.27
C LYS A 143 -19.02 14.41 9.78
N ASP A 144 -19.77 13.64 8.99
CA ASP A 144 -19.30 12.35 8.45
C ASP A 144 -18.05 12.53 7.56
N LEU A 145 -17.99 13.60 6.76
CA LEU A 145 -16.82 13.93 5.96
C LEU A 145 -15.60 14.31 6.81
N GLU A 146 -15.81 15.02 7.92
CA GLU A 146 -14.75 15.36 8.87
C GLU A 146 -14.21 14.12 9.58
N ASP A 147 -15.10 13.24 10.04
CA ASP A 147 -14.73 11.97 10.67
C ASP A 147 -13.96 11.04 9.70
N MET A 148 -14.41 10.94 8.44
CA MET A 148 -13.69 10.18 7.40
C MET A 148 -12.32 10.76 7.08
N ARG A 149 -12.19 12.09 7.08
CA ARG A 149 -10.90 12.75 6.88
C ARG A 149 -9.93 12.45 8.03
N ASN A 150 -10.41 12.50 9.27
CA ASN A 150 -9.61 12.17 10.45
C ASN A 150 -9.16 10.70 10.43
N ALA A 151 -10.08 9.77 10.13
CA ALA A 151 -9.75 8.35 9.99
C ALA A 151 -8.70 8.08 8.91
N PHE A 152 -8.74 8.83 7.80
CA PHE A 152 -7.74 8.72 6.74
C PHE A 152 -6.35 9.23 7.17
N GLU A 153 -6.27 10.31 7.95
CA GLU A 153 -5.00 10.78 8.51
C GLU A 153 -4.44 9.80 9.55
N ASP A 154 -5.29 9.24 10.41
CA ASP A 154 -4.88 8.18 11.36
C ASP A 154 -4.32 6.96 10.63
N PHE A 155 -4.97 6.54 9.53
CA PHE A 155 -4.50 5.44 8.70
C PHE A 155 -3.12 5.72 8.07
N LYS A 156 -2.87 6.95 7.61
CA LYS A 156 -1.54 7.35 7.10
C LYS A 156 -0.47 7.27 8.19
N ILE A 157 -0.78 7.76 9.39
CA ILE A 157 0.13 7.71 10.54
C ILE A 157 0.44 6.25 10.89
N GLU A 158 -0.58 5.39 10.93
CA GLU A 158 -0.40 3.97 11.23
C GLU A 158 0.49 3.27 10.18
N LEU A 159 0.28 3.57 8.89
CA LEU A 159 1.14 3.08 7.81
C LEU A 159 2.60 3.55 7.96
N GLN A 160 2.81 4.82 8.31
CA GLN A 160 4.14 5.35 8.54
C GLN A 160 4.83 4.65 9.72
N VAL A 161 4.14 4.48 10.85
CA VAL A 161 4.66 3.77 12.03
C VAL A 161 4.98 2.30 11.69
N LYS A 162 4.13 1.62 10.91
CA LYS A 162 4.40 0.24 10.45
C LYS A 162 5.65 0.18 9.58
N ARG A 163 5.83 1.13 8.67
CA ARG A 163 7.02 1.23 7.81
C ARG A 163 8.29 1.50 8.62
N GLU A 164 8.25 2.43 9.57
CA GLU A 164 9.37 2.74 10.45
C GLU A 164 9.78 1.54 11.31
N ARG A 165 8.81 0.84 11.92
CA ARG A 165 9.07 -0.40 12.66
C ARG A 165 9.70 -1.49 11.79
N TRP A 166 9.22 -1.64 10.56
CA TRP A 166 9.80 -2.60 9.61
C TRP A 166 11.25 -2.22 9.25
N CYS A 167 11.53 -0.95 8.96
CA CYS A 167 12.88 -0.46 8.70
C CYS A 167 13.81 -0.70 9.90
N GLN A 168 13.37 -0.38 11.11
CA GLN A 168 14.14 -0.62 12.34
C GLN A 168 14.48 -2.10 12.54
N LYS A 169 13.50 -3.00 12.33
CA LYS A 169 13.72 -4.45 12.43
C LYS A 169 14.72 -4.94 11.38
N THR A 170 14.63 -4.43 10.15
CA THR A 170 15.57 -4.77 9.07
C THR A 170 16.99 -4.30 9.39
N ILE A 171 17.16 -3.06 9.87
CA ILE A 171 18.46 -2.52 10.30
C ILE A 171 19.04 -3.37 11.43
N ALA A 172 18.26 -3.68 12.47
CA ALA A 172 18.73 -4.50 13.59
C ALA A 172 19.17 -5.90 13.13
N ASN A 173 18.44 -6.54 12.20
CA ASN A 173 18.82 -7.83 11.64
C ASN A 173 20.11 -7.74 10.80
N GLN A 174 20.28 -6.68 10.02
CA GLN A 174 21.51 -6.42 9.26
C GLN A 174 22.70 -6.22 10.19
N ASP A 175 22.55 -5.45 11.27
CA ASP A 175 23.60 -5.23 12.27
C ASP A 175 24.02 -6.54 12.96
N ILE A 176 23.05 -7.41 13.32
CA ILE A 176 23.35 -8.72 13.90
C ILE A 176 24.12 -9.60 12.91
N SER A 177 23.70 -9.60 11.63
CA SER A 177 24.36 -10.36 10.57
C SER A 177 25.80 -9.87 10.31
N LEU A 178 26.00 -8.56 10.24
CA LEU A 178 27.32 -7.95 10.08
C LEU A 178 28.24 -8.24 11.27
N LYS A 179 27.71 -8.17 12.50
CA LYS A 179 28.48 -8.54 13.71
C LYS A 179 28.90 -10.01 13.68
N ARG A 180 28.04 -10.92 13.25
CA ARG A 180 28.40 -12.35 13.11
C ARG A 180 29.49 -12.54 12.06
N LYS A 181 29.35 -11.94 10.88
CA LYS A 181 30.38 -12.00 9.84
C LYS A 181 31.73 -11.48 10.32
N LEU A 182 31.75 -10.35 11.04
CA LEU A 182 32.98 -9.80 11.62
C LEU A 182 33.62 -10.74 12.65
N LEU A 183 32.82 -11.43 13.47
CA LEU A 183 33.33 -12.42 14.40
C LEU A 183 33.90 -13.64 13.67
N ASP A 184 33.21 -14.13 12.65
CA ASP A 184 33.66 -15.25 11.82
C ASP A 184 34.98 -14.89 11.10
N ASP A 185 35.06 -13.70 10.48
CA ASP A 185 36.26 -13.18 9.83
C ASP A 185 37.44 -13.03 10.82
N ALA A 186 37.16 -12.59 12.04
CA ALA A 186 38.18 -12.50 13.10
C ALA A 186 38.68 -13.89 13.52
N VAL A 187 37.79 -14.87 13.66
CA VAL A 187 38.15 -16.26 13.99
C VAL A 187 38.97 -16.90 12.87
N VAL A 188 38.59 -16.69 11.61
CA VAL A 188 39.33 -17.15 10.43
C VAL A 188 40.72 -16.48 10.37
N SER A 189 40.79 -15.17 10.58
CA SER A 189 42.06 -14.44 10.61
C SER A 189 42.97 -14.94 11.73
N TRP A 190 42.40 -15.21 12.91
CA TRP A 190 43.15 -15.76 14.05
C TRP A 190 43.65 -17.18 13.78
N SER A 191 42.83 -18.04 13.16
CA SER A 191 43.22 -19.41 12.82
C SER A 191 44.36 -19.42 11.80
N PHE A 192 44.29 -18.59 10.76
CA PHE A 192 45.39 -18.42 9.80
C PHE A 192 46.68 -17.93 10.47
N GLN A 193 46.58 -16.96 11.39
CA GLN A 193 47.74 -16.46 12.11
C GLN A 193 48.34 -17.54 13.03
N ALA A 194 47.52 -18.33 13.70
CA ALA A 194 47.97 -19.44 14.55
C ALA A 194 48.64 -20.54 13.71
N GLN A 195 48.05 -20.92 12.57
CA GLN A 195 48.62 -21.88 11.63
C GLN A 195 49.96 -21.38 11.08
N ARG A 196 50.04 -20.11 10.65
CA ARG A 196 51.29 -19.49 10.17
C ARG A 196 52.38 -19.49 11.24
N SER A 197 52.05 -19.12 12.47
CA SER A 197 53.00 -19.15 13.59
C SER A 197 53.52 -20.57 13.86
N THR A 198 52.62 -21.55 13.83
CA THR A 198 52.95 -22.97 13.99
C THR A 198 53.87 -23.46 12.86
N ALA A 199 53.56 -23.12 11.60
CA ALA A 199 54.38 -23.46 10.45
C ALA A 199 55.79 -22.83 10.54
N MET A 200 55.89 -21.57 10.96
CA MET A 200 57.17 -20.89 11.17
C MET A 200 57.99 -21.58 12.28
N ARG A 201 57.36 -21.94 13.41
CA ARG A 201 58.01 -22.68 14.49
C ARG A 201 58.51 -24.05 14.03
N LEU A 202 57.66 -24.82 13.33
CA LEU A 202 58.05 -26.11 12.77
C LEU A 202 59.19 -25.98 11.76
N GLY A 203 59.15 -24.94 10.92
CA GLY A 203 60.23 -24.62 9.99
C GLY A 203 61.57 -24.32 10.68
N GLN A 204 61.55 -23.63 11.83
CA GLN A 204 62.75 -23.41 12.64
C GLN A 204 63.27 -24.73 13.26
N VAL A 205 62.39 -25.52 13.86
CA VAL A 205 62.74 -26.83 14.42
C VAL A 205 63.35 -27.74 13.34
N ARG A 206 62.75 -27.76 12.14
CA ARG A 206 63.25 -28.52 11.00
C ARG A 206 64.68 -28.12 10.65
N ARG A 207 64.97 -26.81 10.50
CA ARG A 207 66.33 -26.33 10.19
C ARG A 207 67.36 -26.73 11.27
N VAL A 208 66.97 -26.66 12.54
CA VAL A 208 67.84 -27.08 13.65
C VAL A 208 68.13 -28.57 13.58
N LEU A 209 67.12 -29.39 13.29
CA LEU A 209 67.29 -30.84 13.14
C LEU A 209 68.14 -31.19 11.92
N GLU A 210 67.89 -30.56 10.76
CA GLU A 210 68.70 -30.72 9.55
C GLU A 210 70.18 -30.39 9.83
N GLY A 211 70.47 -29.26 10.49
CA GLY A 211 71.83 -28.90 10.87
C GLY A 211 72.47 -29.89 11.84
N ARG A 212 71.68 -30.44 12.78
CA ARG A 212 72.17 -31.45 13.73
C ARG A 212 72.44 -32.80 13.06
N VAL A 213 71.62 -33.22 12.11
CA VAL A 213 71.86 -34.43 11.31
C VAL A 213 73.14 -34.28 10.52
N LEU A 214 73.32 -33.17 9.80
CA LEU A 214 74.54 -32.91 9.05
C LEU A 214 75.81 -32.93 9.95
N PHE A 215 75.72 -32.32 11.13
CA PHE A 215 76.82 -32.35 12.10
C PHE A 215 77.11 -33.77 12.61
N LEU A 216 76.07 -34.58 12.87
CA LEU A 216 76.23 -35.95 13.33
C LEU A 216 76.81 -36.84 12.22
N GLU A 217 76.36 -36.68 10.99
CA GLU A 217 76.90 -37.40 9.82
C GLU A 217 78.39 -37.08 9.63
N THR A 218 78.77 -35.79 9.63
CA THR A 218 80.17 -35.36 9.51
C THR A 218 81.04 -35.81 10.69
N SER A 219 80.51 -35.77 11.92
CA SER A 219 81.22 -36.26 13.11
C SER A 219 81.37 -37.77 13.10
N TYR A 220 80.36 -38.49 12.60
CA TYR A 220 80.39 -39.95 12.48
C TYR A 220 81.42 -40.37 11.43
N THR A 221 81.43 -39.74 10.25
CA THR A 221 82.44 -40.04 9.22
C THR A 221 83.85 -39.79 9.74
N ALA A 222 84.11 -38.64 10.38
CA ALA A 222 85.42 -38.34 10.96
C ALA A 222 85.87 -39.38 12.00
N ARG A 223 84.98 -39.78 12.92
CA ARG A 223 85.29 -40.84 13.90
C ARG A 223 85.51 -42.20 13.27
N THR A 224 84.81 -42.50 12.18
CA THR A 224 84.97 -43.77 11.47
C THR A 224 86.35 -43.82 10.80
N GLU A 225 86.77 -42.71 10.18
CA GLU A 225 88.12 -42.56 9.63
C GLU A 225 89.20 -42.68 10.71
N GLU A 226 89.04 -42.02 11.86
CA GLU A 226 89.95 -42.14 13.02
C GLU A 226 90.07 -43.59 13.51
N LEU A 227 88.94 -44.31 13.60
CA LEU A 227 88.89 -45.72 14.00
C LEU A 227 89.59 -46.62 12.97
N GLU A 228 89.35 -46.40 11.68
CA GLU A 228 90.01 -47.15 10.62
C GLU A 228 91.53 -46.91 10.61
N GLU A 229 91.98 -45.67 10.83
CA GLU A 229 93.39 -45.33 10.92
C GLU A 229 94.04 -45.96 12.17
N SER A 230 93.39 -45.88 13.32
CA SER A 230 93.84 -46.54 14.55
C SER A 230 93.91 -48.06 14.39
N GLN A 231 92.94 -48.67 13.70
CA GLN A 231 92.95 -50.10 13.39
C GLN A 231 94.11 -50.47 12.47
N ARG A 232 94.39 -49.66 11.44
CA ARG A 232 95.57 -49.87 10.57
C ARG A 232 96.87 -49.79 11.36
N GLN A 233 97.04 -48.77 12.21
CA GLN A 233 98.22 -48.64 13.07
C GLN A 233 98.39 -49.84 13.99
N TRP A 234 97.30 -50.29 14.62
CA TRP A 234 97.34 -51.48 15.47
C TRP A 234 97.71 -52.75 14.70
N ASP A 235 97.18 -52.94 13.49
CA ASP A 235 97.51 -54.08 12.66
C ASP A 235 98.99 -54.05 12.21
N GLU A 236 99.54 -52.89 11.89
CA GLU A 236 100.97 -52.69 11.60
C GLU A 236 101.84 -53.02 12.82
N GLU A 237 101.50 -52.49 14.01
CA GLU A 237 102.19 -52.78 15.27
C GLU A 237 102.13 -54.27 15.61
N LYS A 238 100.96 -54.89 15.45
CA LYS A 238 100.77 -56.33 15.68
C LYS A 238 101.63 -57.17 14.75
N VAL A 239 101.75 -56.80 13.47
CA VAL A 239 102.65 -57.47 12.52
C VAL A 239 104.11 -57.31 12.97
N ALA A 240 104.53 -56.11 13.37
CA ALA A 240 105.88 -55.86 13.87
C ALA A 240 106.19 -56.69 15.13
N LEU A 241 105.30 -56.67 16.12
CA LEU A 241 105.42 -57.45 17.35
C LEU A 241 105.42 -58.96 17.08
N THR A 242 104.66 -59.43 16.08
CA THR A 242 104.66 -60.84 15.67
C THR A 242 106.01 -61.23 15.05
N ALA A 243 106.57 -60.37 14.21
CA ALA A 243 107.90 -60.57 13.62
C ALA A 243 108.99 -60.58 14.70
N ASP A 244 108.92 -59.67 15.68
CA ASP A 244 109.83 -59.63 16.82
C ASP A 244 109.69 -60.87 17.70
N ARG A 245 108.47 -61.30 18.04
CA ARG A 245 108.21 -62.55 18.75
C ARG A 245 108.87 -63.73 18.04
N ASP A 246 108.70 -63.86 16.72
CA ASP A 246 109.27 -64.96 15.96
C ASP A 246 110.80 -64.90 15.87
N LYS A 247 111.37 -63.68 15.81
CA LYS A 247 112.81 -63.45 15.91
C LYS A 247 113.35 -63.86 17.28
N PHE A 248 112.69 -63.46 18.37
CA PHE A 248 113.05 -63.85 19.73
C PHE A 248 112.90 -65.35 19.96
N LYS A 249 111.84 -65.98 19.43
CA LYS A 249 111.66 -67.43 19.49
C LYS A 249 112.80 -68.17 18.79
N LYS A 250 113.19 -67.76 17.58
CA LYS A 250 114.36 -68.32 16.88
C LYS A 250 115.65 -68.11 17.67
N LEU A 251 115.81 -66.96 18.32
CA LEU A 251 117.00 -66.65 19.13
C LEU A 251 117.05 -67.49 20.41
N TYR A 252 115.89 -67.71 21.04
CA TYR A 252 115.72 -68.60 22.18
C TYR A 252 116.00 -70.06 21.81
N GLU A 253 115.45 -70.56 20.70
CA GLU A 253 115.72 -71.91 20.20
C GLU A 253 117.22 -72.13 19.90
N ARG A 254 117.92 -71.13 19.35
CA ARG A 254 119.38 -71.18 19.17
C ARG A 254 120.11 -71.21 20.51
N MET A 255 119.65 -70.43 21.49
CA MET A 255 120.27 -70.38 22.81
C MET A 255 120.06 -71.70 23.56
N VAL A 256 118.87 -72.30 23.49
CA VAL A 256 118.57 -73.62 24.06
C VAL A 256 119.46 -74.68 23.43
N LYS A 257 119.59 -74.70 22.10
CA LYS A 257 120.52 -75.63 21.41
C LYS A 257 121.97 -75.41 21.83
N ALA A 258 122.42 -74.16 21.95
CA ALA A 258 123.77 -73.85 22.40
C ALA A 258 124.00 -74.26 23.86
N HIS A 259 122.97 -74.16 24.71
CA HIS A 259 123.01 -74.57 26.11
C HIS A 259 122.98 -76.09 26.25
N GLU A 260 122.18 -76.81 25.44
CA GLU A 260 122.20 -78.27 25.33
C GLU A 260 123.58 -78.76 24.86
N GLN A 261 124.17 -78.12 23.86
CA GLN A 261 125.54 -78.39 23.39
C GLN A 261 126.57 -78.15 24.50
N ALA A 262 126.48 -77.02 25.20
CA ALA A 262 127.37 -76.70 26.31
C ALA A 262 127.21 -77.66 27.50
N MET A 263 125.99 -78.13 27.79
CA MET A 263 125.71 -79.14 28.82
C MET A 263 126.24 -80.52 28.45
N GLU A 264 126.20 -80.90 27.17
CA GLU A 264 126.81 -82.12 26.63
C GLU A 264 128.35 -82.05 26.69
N ASP A 265 128.93 -80.90 26.34
CA ASP A 265 130.38 -80.64 26.43
C ASP A 265 130.87 -80.62 27.89
N LEU A 266 130.05 -80.11 28.82
CA LEU A 266 130.27 -80.18 30.28
C LEU A 266 130.21 -81.61 30.82
N LYS A 267 129.32 -82.43 30.28
CA LYS A 267 129.22 -83.86 30.60
C LYS A 267 130.46 -84.64 30.17
N ASN A 268 131.11 -84.20 29.09
CA ASN A 268 132.31 -84.79 28.51
C ASN A 268 133.63 -84.24 29.08
N SER A 269 133.61 -83.15 29.83
CA SER A 269 134.79 -82.50 30.39
C SER A 269 134.79 -82.51 31.92
N GLN A 270 134.96 -83.71 32.50
CA GLN A 270 135.44 -83.82 33.88
C GLN A 270 136.96 -83.75 33.90
N GLY A 271 137.52 -82.54 34.01
CA GLY A 271 138.95 -82.39 34.23
C GLY A 271 139.44 -80.96 34.41
N THR A 272 139.88 -80.66 35.64
CA THR A 272 140.81 -79.59 36.07
C THR A 272 140.22 -78.25 36.56
N ALA A 273 140.88 -77.72 37.61
CA ALA A 273 140.41 -76.60 38.44
C ALA A 273 140.43 -75.22 37.76
N GLU A 274 141.08 -75.07 36.60
CA GLU A 274 140.97 -73.84 35.78
C GLU A 274 139.62 -73.75 35.05
N ASP A 275 138.98 -74.89 34.77
CA ASP A 275 137.66 -74.93 34.14
C ASP A 275 136.55 -74.55 35.13
N GLN A 276 136.75 -74.78 36.43
CA GLN A 276 135.83 -74.31 37.47
C GLN A 276 135.86 -72.77 37.61
N ALA A 277 137.00 -72.12 37.39
CA ALA A 277 137.09 -70.65 37.38
C ALA A 277 136.43 -70.03 36.14
N ARG A 278 136.63 -70.64 34.96
CA ARG A 278 135.89 -70.27 33.73
C ARG A 278 134.39 -70.53 33.86
N MET A 279 133.99 -71.63 34.49
CA MET A 279 132.59 -71.94 34.80
C MET A 279 131.96 -70.89 35.71
N ILE A 280 132.66 -70.47 36.77
CA ILE A 280 132.18 -69.39 37.66
C ILE A 280 132.04 -68.07 36.90
N GLN A 281 132.94 -67.78 35.95
CA GLN A 281 132.85 -66.59 35.09
C GLN A 281 131.67 -66.68 34.11
N VAL A 282 131.44 -67.84 33.49
CA VAL A 282 130.27 -68.10 32.62
C VAL A 282 128.97 -68.02 33.41
N LEU A 283 128.89 -68.67 34.57
CA LEU A 283 127.73 -68.61 35.47
C LEU A 283 127.51 -67.19 36.03
N SER A 284 128.55 -66.39 36.20
CA SER A 284 128.43 -64.98 36.58
C SER A 284 127.83 -64.13 35.45
N VAL A 285 128.25 -64.36 34.20
CA VAL A 285 127.67 -63.70 33.02
C VAL A 285 126.22 -64.15 32.80
N GLU A 286 125.95 -65.43 32.99
CA GLU A 286 124.62 -66.02 32.84
C GLU A 286 123.68 -65.55 33.96
N LYS A 287 124.17 -65.42 35.20
CA LYS A 287 123.45 -64.75 36.29
C LYS A 287 123.14 -63.30 35.95
N HIS A 288 124.09 -62.54 35.40
CA HIS A 288 123.84 -61.16 34.96
C HIS A 288 122.77 -61.10 33.87
N ARG A 289 122.85 -62.00 32.88
CA ARG A 289 121.86 -62.13 31.80
C ARG A 289 120.47 -62.49 32.32
N LEU A 290 120.37 -63.44 33.24
CA LEU A 290 119.10 -63.83 33.85
C LEU A 290 118.53 -62.70 34.72
N THR A 291 119.38 -61.97 35.43
CA THR A 291 118.95 -60.80 36.22
C THR A 291 118.39 -59.71 35.30
N GLN A 292 119.02 -59.49 34.14
CA GLN A 292 118.54 -58.54 33.15
C GLN A 292 117.24 -59.00 32.49
N GLN A 293 117.09 -60.29 32.17
CA GLN A 293 115.82 -60.84 31.68
C GLN A 293 114.69 -60.71 32.71
N VAL A 294 114.98 -60.90 34.00
CA VAL A 294 113.98 -60.68 35.06
C VAL A 294 113.58 -59.21 35.12
N GLN A 295 114.53 -58.28 34.98
CA GLN A 295 114.22 -56.85 34.90
C GLN A 295 113.35 -56.51 33.68
N ASP A 296 113.69 -57.01 32.50
CA ASP A 296 112.90 -56.80 31.28
C ASP A 296 111.46 -57.35 31.45
N LEU A 297 111.32 -58.56 32.02
CA LEU A 297 110.01 -59.16 32.29
C LEU A 297 109.21 -58.40 33.37
N GLU A 298 109.87 -57.84 34.37
CA GLU A 298 109.22 -56.97 35.35
C GLU A 298 108.75 -55.65 34.72
N GLU A 299 109.52 -55.08 33.80
CA GLU A 299 109.12 -53.91 33.03
C GLU A 299 107.95 -54.20 32.08
N ASP A 300 107.98 -55.32 31.37
CA ASP A 300 106.87 -55.77 30.51
C ASP A 300 105.61 -56.05 31.34
N LYS A 301 105.74 -56.68 32.51
CA LYS A 301 104.63 -56.86 33.45
C LYS A 301 104.06 -55.51 33.88
N ARG A 302 104.89 -54.52 34.18
CA ARG A 302 104.43 -53.16 34.53
C ARG A 302 103.71 -52.50 33.34
N ARG A 303 104.25 -52.60 32.12
CA ARG A 303 103.62 -52.09 30.89
C ARG A 303 102.25 -52.73 30.64
N MET A 304 102.17 -54.05 30.66
CA MET A 304 100.91 -54.79 30.47
C MET A 304 99.88 -54.47 31.56
N THR A 305 100.32 -54.31 32.80
CA THR A 305 99.41 -53.93 33.92
C THR A 305 98.84 -52.52 33.71
N LYS A 306 99.65 -51.58 33.19
CA LYS A 306 99.19 -50.24 32.82
C LYS A 306 98.20 -50.28 31.66
N GLN A 307 98.51 -51.00 30.57
CA GLN A 307 97.61 -51.16 29.43
C GLN A 307 96.26 -51.79 29.84
N LEU A 308 96.27 -52.78 30.73
CA LEU A 308 95.04 -53.35 31.29
C LEU A 308 94.23 -52.36 32.14
N ALA A 309 94.89 -51.43 32.83
CA ALA A 309 94.20 -50.37 33.56
C ALA A 309 93.57 -49.36 32.60
N ASP A 310 94.31 -48.90 31.60
CA ASP A 310 93.85 -47.95 30.59
C ASP A 310 92.63 -48.51 29.81
N LEU A 311 92.69 -49.77 29.38
CA LEU A 311 91.56 -50.46 28.72
C LEU A 311 90.34 -50.64 29.63
N ARG A 312 90.54 -50.84 30.94
CA ARG A 312 89.42 -50.92 31.89
C ARG A 312 88.71 -49.58 32.03
N ASP A 313 89.47 -48.48 32.02
CA ASP A 313 88.93 -47.13 32.08
C ASP A 313 88.18 -46.75 30.80
N GLU A 314 88.71 -47.12 29.63
CA GLU A 314 88.00 -46.98 28.34
C GLU A 314 86.69 -47.75 28.30
N VAL A 315 86.69 -49.01 28.75
CA VAL A 315 85.45 -49.81 28.85
C VAL A 315 84.45 -49.16 29.82
N ALA A 316 84.91 -48.57 30.92
CA ALA A 316 84.04 -47.86 31.85
C ALA A 316 83.42 -46.59 31.22
N LEU A 317 84.21 -45.84 30.44
CA LEU A 317 83.75 -44.68 29.67
C LEU A 317 82.68 -45.10 28.64
N LEU A 318 82.96 -46.12 27.82
CA LEU A 318 82.00 -46.62 26.84
C LEU A 318 80.70 -47.12 27.49
N LYS A 319 80.78 -47.83 28.63
CA LYS A 319 79.60 -48.22 29.40
C LYS A 319 78.78 -47.03 29.93
N LYS A 320 79.43 -45.90 30.21
CA LYS A 320 78.74 -44.67 30.62
C LYS A 320 78.04 -44.01 29.42
N GLU A 321 78.69 -43.98 28.26
CA GLU A 321 78.09 -43.47 27.03
C GLU A 321 76.89 -44.31 26.56
N ILE A 322 77.00 -45.63 26.57
CA ILE A 322 75.89 -46.54 26.25
C ILE A 322 74.69 -46.27 27.16
N ARG A 323 74.92 -46.09 28.47
CA ARG A 323 73.84 -45.74 29.42
C ARG A 323 73.21 -44.38 29.11
N ARG A 324 74.01 -43.38 28.72
CA ARG A 324 73.52 -42.07 28.30
C ARG A 324 72.66 -42.15 27.04
N TYR A 325 73.12 -42.85 26.00
CA TYR A 325 72.36 -43.02 24.77
C TYR A 325 71.08 -43.84 24.99
N GLY A 326 71.13 -44.89 25.81
CA GLY A 326 69.93 -45.63 26.20
C GLY A 326 68.91 -44.78 26.95
N GLY A 327 69.35 -43.81 27.76
CA GLY A 327 68.48 -42.80 28.37
C GLY A 327 67.83 -41.87 27.34
N LEU A 328 68.61 -41.37 26.38
CA LEU A 328 68.11 -40.50 25.31
C LEU A 328 67.10 -41.21 24.40
N LEU A 329 67.34 -42.48 24.07
CA LEU A 329 66.42 -43.30 23.27
C LEU A 329 65.06 -43.45 23.96
N ARG A 330 65.03 -43.81 25.25
CA ARG A 330 63.78 -43.92 26.02
C ARG A 330 63.02 -42.59 26.12
N ALA A 331 63.75 -41.48 26.30
CA ALA A 331 63.16 -40.15 26.29
C ALA A 331 62.57 -39.79 24.91
N GLY A 332 63.24 -40.19 23.83
CA GLY A 332 62.74 -40.04 22.46
C GLY A 332 61.50 -40.89 22.18
N GLU A 333 61.47 -42.14 22.64
CA GLU A 333 60.32 -43.04 22.48
C GLU A 333 59.08 -42.51 23.22
N THR A 334 59.24 -42.04 24.46
CA THR A 334 58.14 -41.43 25.21
C THR A 334 57.62 -40.16 24.54
N ALA A 335 58.49 -39.32 23.99
CA ALA A 335 58.08 -38.16 23.20
C ALA A 335 57.33 -38.56 21.91
N LEU A 336 57.79 -39.60 21.21
CA LEU A 336 57.13 -40.13 20.01
C LEU A 336 55.74 -40.68 20.32
N VAL A 337 55.56 -41.40 21.44
CA VAL A 337 54.25 -41.87 21.88
C VAL A 337 53.31 -40.69 22.17
N GLY A 338 53.79 -39.66 22.86
CA GLY A 338 53.03 -38.43 23.09
C GLY A 338 52.63 -37.74 21.78
N ALA A 339 53.55 -37.63 20.82
CA ALA A 339 53.27 -37.04 19.52
C ALA A 339 52.23 -37.85 18.72
N ARG A 340 52.29 -39.19 18.76
CA ARG A 340 51.29 -40.06 18.10
C ARG A 340 49.90 -39.89 18.70
N ALA A 341 49.79 -39.78 20.03
CA ALA A 341 48.53 -39.53 20.70
C ALA A 341 47.94 -38.16 20.32
N GLU A 342 48.77 -37.12 20.22
CA GLU A 342 48.33 -35.79 19.80
C GLU A 342 47.89 -35.76 18.33
N ILE A 343 48.59 -36.47 17.43
CA ILE A 343 48.18 -36.60 16.02
C ILE A 343 46.78 -37.21 15.93
N LEU A 344 46.53 -38.32 16.64
CA LEU A 344 45.21 -38.96 16.65
C LEU A 344 44.11 -38.01 17.16
N ARG A 345 44.40 -37.19 18.17
CA ARG A 345 43.47 -36.18 18.70
C ARG A 345 43.17 -35.09 17.67
N VAL A 346 44.18 -34.64 16.93
CA VAL A 346 44.03 -33.64 15.87
C VAL A 346 43.25 -34.19 14.69
N GLU A 347 43.54 -35.41 14.24
CA GLU A 347 42.80 -36.08 13.14
C GLU A 347 41.31 -36.26 13.50
N GLU A 348 41.01 -36.63 14.74
CA GLU A 348 39.62 -36.73 15.20
C GLU A 348 38.92 -35.37 15.21
N SER A 349 39.61 -34.32 15.66
CA SER A 349 39.09 -32.94 15.58
C SER A 349 38.87 -32.49 14.14
N GLU A 350 39.75 -32.88 13.21
CA GLU A 350 39.63 -32.55 11.79
C GLU A 350 38.38 -33.21 11.19
N ARG A 351 38.15 -34.50 11.45
CA ARG A 351 36.95 -35.21 11.01
C ARG A 351 35.67 -34.57 11.52
N GLN A 352 35.64 -34.16 12.79
CA GLN A 352 34.47 -33.48 13.37
C GLN A 352 34.20 -32.14 12.72
N VAL A 353 35.25 -31.39 12.37
CA VAL A 353 35.11 -30.10 11.67
C VAL A 353 34.67 -30.31 10.22
N GLN A 354 35.22 -31.31 9.51
CA GLN A 354 34.79 -31.68 8.16
C GLN A 354 33.30 -32.06 8.13
N PHE A 355 32.84 -32.89 9.07
CA PHE A 355 31.44 -33.26 9.17
C PHE A 355 30.52 -32.04 9.38
N ARG A 356 30.88 -31.12 10.29
CA ARG A 356 30.13 -29.87 10.50
C ARG A 356 30.13 -28.97 9.26
N LEU A 357 31.22 -28.95 8.51
CA LEU A 357 31.31 -28.18 7.26
C LEU A 357 30.39 -28.78 6.20
N GLU A 358 30.34 -30.10 6.06
CA GLU A 358 29.41 -30.79 5.16
C GLU A 358 27.96 -30.49 5.52
N GLU A 359 27.59 -30.60 6.81
CA GLU A 359 26.26 -30.22 7.29
C GLU A 359 25.93 -28.76 6.95
N ALA A 360 26.85 -27.82 7.21
CA ALA A 360 26.65 -26.41 6.89
C ALA A 360 26.46 -26.19 5.37
N CYS A 361 27.23 -26.88 4.53
CA CYS A 361 27.07 -26.83 3.07
C CYS A 361 25.71 -27.35 2.62
N THR A 362 25.20 -28.43 3.22
CA THR A 362 23.86 -28.94 2.88
C THR A 362 22.76 -27.93 3.26
N VAL A 363 22.85 -27.32 4.45
CA VAL A 363 21.90 -26.29 4.90
C VAL A 363 21.95 -25.06 4.00
N GLU A 364 23.16 -24.65 3.58
CA GLU A 364 23.35 -23.52 2.68
C GLU A 364 22.71 -23.77 1.31
N ALA A 365 22.90 -24.96 0.74
CA ALA A 365 22.27 -25.36 -0.51
C ALA A 365 20.74 -25.36 -0.40
N THR A 366 20.17 -25.92 0.67
CA THR A 366 18.71 -25.92 0.86
C THR A 366 18.15 -24.50 0.99
N LEU A 367 18.84 -23.61 1.71
CA LEU A 367 18.41 -22.22 1.87
C LEU A 367 18.50 -21.43 0.55
N ARG A 368 19.49 -21.74 -0.31
CA ARG A 368 19.56 -21.17 -1.66
C ARG A 368 18.36 -21.57 -2.52
N ASP A 369 17.99 -22.85 -2.50
CA ASP A 369 16.85 -23.36 -3.26
C ASP A 369 15.52 -22.77 -2.76
N GLU A 370 15.33 -22.68 -1.43
CA GLU A 370 14.16 -22.02 -0.82
C GLU A 370 14.07 -20.53 -1.18
N LEU A 371 15.21 -19.83 -1.20
CA LEU A 371 15.27 -18.42 -1.59
C LEU A 371 14.87 -18.24 -3.06
N GLU A 372 15.33 -19.12 -3.94
CA GLU A 372 15.00 -19.07 -5.36
C GLU A 372 13.51 -19.39 -5.60
N GLY A 373 12.96 -20.37 -4.87
CA GLY A 373 11.51 -20.63 -4.84
C GLY A 373 10.71 -19.40 -4.41
N SER A 374 11.12 -18.76 -3.31
CA SER A 374 10.49 -17.53 -2.81
C SER A 374 10.56 -16.37 -3.82
N ARG A 375 11.68 -16.23 -4.54
CA ARG A 375 11.83 -15.22 -5.60
C ARG A 375 10.86 -15.47 -6.76
N CYS A 376 10.73 -16.73 -7.19
CA CYS A 376 9.76 -17.12 -8.21
C CYS A 376 8.32 -16.79 -7.78
N GLU A 377 7.95 -17.07 -6.53
CA GLU A 377 6.63 -16.75 -5.99
C GLU A 377 6.36 -15.25 -5.97
N VAL A 378 7.34 -14.44 -5.55
CA VAL A 378 7.24 -12.97 -5.56
C VAL A 378 7.09 -12.45 -6.99
N ALA A 379 7.84 -12.99 -7.95
CA ALA A 379 7.72 -12.63 -9.36
C ALA A 379 6.33 -12.96 -9.92
N ALA A 380 5.80 -14.14 -9.59
CA ALA A 380 4.45 -14.55 -9.98
C ALA A 380 3.37 -13.64 -9.33
N ALA A 381 3.54 -13.28 -8.06
CA ALA A 381 2.64 -12.35 -7.37
C ALA A 381 2.64 -10.96 -8.01
N ARG A 382 3.82 -10.42 -8.34
CA ARG A 382 3.95 -9.14 -9.07
C ARG A 382 3.24 -9.20 -10.42
N SER A 383 3.46 -10.26 -11.19
CA SER A 383 2.78 -10.45 -12.49
C SER A 383 1.26 -10.48 -12.36
N ARG A 384 0.71 -11.10 -11.30
CA ARG A 384 -0.74 -11.08 -11.01
C ARG A 384 -1.24 -9.67 -10.68
N VAL A 385 -0.50 -8.93 -9.85
CA VAL A 385 -0.85 -7.54 -9.50
C VAL A 385 -0.81 -6.64 -10.73
N ASP A 386 0.24 -6.72 -11.54
CA ASP A 386 0.38 -5.92 -12.76
C ASP A 386 -0.71 -6.22 -13.79
N ARG A 387 -1.22 -7.46 -13.80
CA ARG A 387 -2.37 -7.85 -14.63
C ARG A 387 -3.66 -7.24 -14.08
N GLY A 388 -3.93 -7.38 -12.78
CA GLY A 388 -5.12 -6.80 -12.15
C GLY A 388 -5.16 -5.27 -12.26
N LEU A 389 -4.01 -4.59 -12.18
CA LEU A 389 -3.93 -3.15 -12.41
C LEU A 389 -4.27 -2.77 -13.85
N ARG A 390 -3.85 -3.57 -14.84
CA ARG A 390 -4.22 -3.37 -16.25
C ARG A 390 -5.72 -3.58 -16.49
N GLU A 391 -6.28 -4.67 -15.96
CA GLU A 391 -7.71 -4.96 -16.05
C GLU A 391 -8.55 -3.83 -15.40
N MET A 392 -8.14 -3.32 -14.24
CA MET A 392 -8.81 -2.17 -13.61
C MET A 392 -8.70 -0.89 -14.43
N ALA A 393 -7.55 -0.64 -15.07
CA ALA A 393 -7.40 0.52 -15.95
C ALA A 393 -8.30 0.43 -17.19
N GLU A 394 -8.42 -0.76 -17.78
CA GLU A 394 -9.33 -1.06 -18.89
C GLU A 394 -10.80 -0.86 -18.47
N GLU A 395 -11.21 -1.37 -17.31
CA GLU A 395 -12.54 -1.16 -16.74
C GLU A 395 -12.86 0.32 -16.51
N VAL A 396 -11.92 1.10 -15.96
CA VAL A 396 -12.10 2.55 -15.78
C VAL A 396 -12.26 3.26 -17.12
N ALA A 397 -11.49 2.88 -18.14
CA ALA A 397 -11.62 3.45 -19.48
C ALA A 397 -12.97 3.10 -20.13
N LEU A 398 -13.42 1.85 -19.98
CA LEU A 398 -14.73 1.41 -20.46
C LEU A 398 -15.87 2.17 -19.78
N ARG A 399 -15.81 2.31 -18.44
CA ARG A 399 -16.81 3.09 -17.68
C ARG A 399 -16.91 4.53 -18.16
N ARG A 400 -15.78 5.21 -18.40
CA ARG A 400 -15.77 6.57 -18.96
C ARG A 400 -16.45 6.62 -20.32
N THR A 401 -16.19 5.63 -21.18
CA THR A 401 -16.82 5.57 -22.51
C THR A 401 -18.33 5.39 -22.41
N VAL A 402 -18.80 4.58 -21.46
CA VAL A 402 -20.24 4.39 -21.19
C VAL A 402 -20.87 5.66 -20.60
N GLU A 403 -20.16 6.35 -19.70
CA GLU A 403 -20.61 7.63 -19.14
C GLU A 403 -20.71 8.72 -20.20
N ASP A 404 -19.72 8.81 -21.10
CA ASP A 404 -19.73 9.75 -22.22
C ASP A 404 -20.91 9.48 -23.18
N GLU A 405 -21.16 8.21 -23.50
CA GLU A 405 -22.28 7.83 -24.37
C GLU A 405 -23.64 8.08 -23.69
N ARG A 406 -23.75 7.81 -22.38
CA ARG A 406 -24.94 8.17 -21.58
C ARG A 406 -25.19 9.68 -21.65
N ASP A 407 -24.16 10.49 -21.41
CA ASP A 407 -24.30 11.94 -21.38
C ASP A 407 -24.64 12.50 -22.77
N ARG A 408 -24.11 11.89 -23.85
CA ARG A 408 -24.49 12.17 -25.23
C ARG A 408 -25.96 11.87 -25.50
N LEU A 409 -26.45 10.69 -25.08
CA LEU A 409 -27.84 10.28 -25.23
C LEU A 409 -28.78 11.19 -24.44
N LEU A 410 -28.44 11.54 -23.20
CA LEU A 410 -29.19 12.52 -22.40
C LEU A 410 -29.22 13.90 -23.06
N GLY A 411 -28.11 14.33 -23.65
CA GLY A 411 -28.04 15.57 -24.44
C GLY A 411 -28.99 15.54 -25.65
N SER A 412 -29.01 14.42 -26.38
CA SER A 412 -29.92 14.19 -27.51
C SER A 412 -31.38 14.20 -27.09
N GLN A 413 -31.72 13.51 -25.99
CA GLN A 413 -33.06 13.49 -25.42
C GLN A 413 -33.54 14.91 -25.08
N ARG A 414 -32.74 15.68 -24.33
CA ARG A 414 -33.07 17.08 -23.97
C ARG A 414 -33.24 17.98 -25.20
N HIS A 415 -32.54 17.70 -26.29
CA HIS A 415 -32.70 18.42 -27.56
C HIS A 415 -34.03 18.08 -28.24
N LEU A 416 -34.39 16.79 -28.29
CA LEU A 416 -35.68 16.34 -28.82
C LEU A 416 -36.86 16.84 -27.99
N GLU A 417 -36.74 16.85 -26.67
CA GLU A 417 -37.73 17.46 -25.77
C GLU A 417 -37.92 18.95 -26.07
N ARG A 418 -36.83 19.71 -26.27
CA ARG A 418 -36.93 21.12 -26.68
C ARG A 418 -37.58 21.29 -28.05
N LYS A 419 -37.24 20.45 -29.02
CA LYS A 419 -37.86 20.47 -30.36
C LYS A 419 -39.36 20.16 -30.33
N THR A 420 -39.76 19.17 -29.54
CA THR A 420 -41.18 18.80 -29.40
C THR A 420 -41.97 19.88 -28.69
N VAL A 421 -41.42 20.48 -27.62
CA VAL A 421 -42.03 21.66 -26.98
C VAL A 421 -42.17 22.80 -27.99
N HIS A 422 -41.12 23.12 -28.74
CA HIS A 422 -41.17 24.19 -29.74
C HIS A 422 -42.23 23.94 -30.82
N ALA A 423 -42.25 22.75 -31.41
CA ALA A 423 -43.26 22.37 -32.42
C ALA A 423 -44.69 22.42 -31.86
N LEU A 424 -44.87 22.06 -30.58
CA LEU A 424 -46.17 22.15 -29.92
C LEU A 424 -46.60 23.60 -29.70
N THR A 425 -45.66 24.50 -29.39
CA THR A 425 -45.92 25.95 -29.33
C THR A 425 -46.28 26.51 -30.71
N GLU A 426 -45.52 26.18 -31.75
CA GLU A 426 -45.81 26.59 -33.13
C GLU A 426 -47.18 26.09 -33.60
N ALA A 427 -47.53 24.84 -33.28
CA ALA A 427 -48.84 24.28 -33.58
C ALA A 427 -49.97 25.03 -32.85
N ARG A 428 -49.77 25.39 -31.57
CA ARG A 428 -50.74 26.21 -30.82
C ARG A 428 -50.93 27.59 -31.44
N GLU A 429 -49.83 28.27 -31.77
CA GLU A 429 -49.88 29.57 -32.44
C GLU A 429 -50.59 29.47 -33.80
N THR A 430 -50.34 28.41 -34.56
CA THR A 430 -51.02 28.15 -35.84
C THR A 430 -52.51 27.93 -35.64
N ILE A 431 -52.91 27.15 -34.63
CA ILE A 431 -54.33 26.94 -34.29
C ILE A 431 -54.98 28.27 -33.90
N GLU A 432 -54.34 29.08 -33.06
CA GLU A 432 -54.84 30.40 -32.68
C GLU A 432 -55.02 31.32 -33.89
N GLN A 433 -54.03 31.35 -34.80
CA GLN A 433 -54.13 32.13 -36.04
C GLN A 433 -55.29 31.66 -36.93
N VAL A 434 -55.48 30.34 -37.07
CA VAL A 434 -56.59 29.78 -37.86
C VAL A 434 -57.93 30.08 -37.19
N MET A 435 -58.06 29.94 -35.87
CA MET A 435 -59.27 30.30 -35.14
C MET A 435 -59.60 31.78 -35.28
N GLU A 436 -58.59 32.65 -35.18
CA GLU A 436 -58.78 34.10 -35.29
C GLU A 436 -59.14 34.52 -36.72
N ARG A 437 -58.55 33.85 -37.73
CA ARG A 437 -58.95 34.01 -39.12
C ARG A 437 -60.39 33.56 -39.36
N ALA A 438 -60.76 32.38 -38.87
CA ALA A 438 -62.11 31.87 -38.97
C ALA A 438 -63.13 32.77 -38.27
N ARG A 439 -62.78 33.33 -37.09
CA ARG A 439 -63.61 34.34 -36.41
C ARG A 439 -63.83 35.57 -37.30
N ARG A 440 -62.75 36.13 -37.86
CA ARG A 440 -62.85 37.29 -38.77
C ARG A 440 -63.71 36.99 -40.00
N GLU A 441 -63.47 35.87 -40.67
CA GLU A 441 -64.26 35.45 -41.83
C GLU A 441 -65.75 35.27 -41.47
N LEU A 442 -66.05 34.77 -40.28
CA LEU A 442 -67.42 34.60 -39.79
C LEU A 442 -68.08 35.93 -39.39
N GLU A 443 -67.30 36.87 -38.85
CA GLU A 443 -67.73 38.24 -38.55
C GLU A 443 -68.01 39.03 -39.83
N GLU A 444 -67.13 38.92 -40.83
CA GLU A 444 -67.28 39.49 -42.18
C GLU A 444 -68.52 38.93 -42.87
N PHE A 445 -68.68 37.60 -42.91
CA PHE A 445 -69.88 36.95 -43.45
C PHE A 445 -71.15 37.43 -42.75
N LYS A 446 -71.15 37.51 -41.42
CA LYS A 446 -72.29 38.02 -40.64
C LYS A 446 -72.61 39.47 -41.00
N GLN A 447 -71.60 40.32 -41.19
CA GLN A 447 -71.79 41.71 -41.60
C GLN A 447 -72.35 41.80 -43.03
N GLU A 448 -71.79 41.04 -43.97
CA GLU A 448 -72.24 40.96 -45.36
C GLU A 448 -73.70 40.48 -45.46
N GLU A 449 -74.04 39.38 -44.80
CA GLU A 449 -75.42 38.87 -44.75
C GLU A 449 -76.37 39.85 -44.05
N LEU A 450 -75.94 40.52 -42.96
CA LEU A 450 -76.75 41.56 -42.33
C LEU A 450 -76.98 42.76 -43.27
N THR A 451 -75.99 43.17 -44.06
CA THR A 451 -76.17 44.23 -45.07
C THR A 451 -77.10 43.79 -46.18
N ARG A 452 -76.94 42.57 -46.70
CA ARG A 452 -77.80 42.00 -47.74
C ARG A 452 -79.26 41.88 -47.27
N ILE A 453 -79.48 41.38 -46.06
CA ILE A 453 -80.82 41.32 -45.45
C ILE A 453 -81.41 42.73 -45.28
N LYS A 454 -80.61 43.72 -44.86
CA LYS A 454 -81.07 45.12 -44.76
C LYS A 454 -81.44 45.70 -46.12
N GLU A 455 -80.68 45.39 -47.17
CA GLU A 455 -80.96 45.81 -48.54
C GLU A 455 -82.22 45.13 -49.09
N ASP A 456 -82.39 43.83 -48.88
CA ASP A 456 -83.59 43.08 -49.24
C ASP A 456 -84.82 43.62 -48.51
N PHE A 457 -84.70 43.92 -47.21
CA PHE A 457 -85.78 44.56 -46.45
C PHE A 457 -86.10 45.96 -46.98
N ARG A 458 -85.09 46.77 -47.32
CA ARG A 458 -85.30 48.08 -47.94
C ARG A 458 -85.98 47.95 -49.29
N ALA A 459 -85.51 47.04 -50.16
CA ALA A 459 -86.10 46.79 -51.47
C ALA A 459 -87.56 46.31 -51.36
N LYS A 460 -87.88 45.42 -50.42
CA LYS A 460 -89.26 45.01 -50.13
C LYS A 460 -90.11 46.16 -49.59
N THR A 461 -89.55 46.99 -48.71
CA THR A 461 -90.24 48.17 -48.17
C THR A 461 -90.50 49.20 -49.27
N GLU A 462 -89.53 49.46 -50.15
CA GLU A 462 -89.69 50.31 -51.32
C GLU A 462 -90.69 49.74 -52.33
N ALA A 463 -90.68 48.43 -52.57
CA ALA A 463 -91.67 47.77 -53.42
C ALA A 463 -93.09 47.91 -52.84
N LEU A 464 -93.24 47.79 -51.53
CA LEU A 464 -94.50 48.06 -50.82
C LEU A 464 -94.91 49.52 -50.91
N ILE A 465 -93.98 50.47 -50.75
CA ILE A 465 -94.24 51.90 -50.90
C ILE A 465 -94.68 52.21 -52.34
N ARG A 466 -93.99 51.65 -53.35
CA ARG A 466 -94.37 51.82 -54.77
C ARG A 466 -95.73 51.20 -55.06
N ARG A 467 -96.01 50.01 -54.52
CA ARG A 467 -97.31 49.35 -54.63
C ARG A 467 -98.42 50.16 -53.95
N ASN A 468 -98.16 50.71 -52.77
CA ASN A 468 -99.09 51.60 -52.08
C ASN A 468 -99.32 52.90 -52.86
N ALA A 469 -98.27 53.52 -53.41
CA ALA A 469 -98.40 54.71 -54.26
C ALA A 469 -99.15 54.41 -55.57
N GLN A 470 -99.03 53.19 -56.09
CA GLN A 470 -99.76 52.73 -57.27
C GLN A 470 -101.23 52.45 -56.93
N LEU A 471 -101.52 51.84 -55.77
CA LEU A 471 -102.87 51.69 -55.23
C LEU A 471 -103.51 53.05 -54.89
N GLU A 472 -102.76 54.00 -54.34
CA GLU A 472 -103.24 55.38 -54.11
C GLU A 472 -103.55 56.09 -55.44
N LYS A 473 -102.77 55.86 -56.50
CA LYS A 473 -103.09 56.33 -57.86
C LYS A 473 -104.30 55.63 -58.46
N GLU A 474 -104.49 54.33 -58.21
CA GLU A 474 -105.68 53.58 -58.64
C GLU A 474 -106.94 54.03 -57.88
N ILE A 475 -106.82 54.36 -56.58
CA ILE A 475 -107.88 55.00 -55.78
C ILE A 475 -108.19 56.39 -56.33
N ALA A 476 -107.18 57.20 -56.65
CA ALA A 476 -107.36 58.54 -57.24
C ALA A 476 -107.97 58.49 -58.66
N VAL A 477 -107.74 57.42 -59.43
CA VAL A 477 -108.39 57.17 -60.73
C VAL A 477 -109.81 56.62 -60.55
N GLY A 478 -110.06 55.84 -59.49
CA GLY A 478 -111.40 55.40 -59.08
C GLY A 478 -112.30 56.54 -58.61
N ASP A 479 -111.75 57.55 -57.92
CA ASP A 479 -112.50 58.72 -57.43
C ASP A 479 -112.77 59.76 -58.53
N ALA A 480 -112.07 59.72 -59.66
CA ALA A 480 -112.23 60.67 -60.78
C ALA A 480 -113.06 60.14 -61.96
N VAL A 481 -113.43 58.85 -61.98
CA VAL A 481 -114.21 58.22 -63.06
C VAL A 481 -115.28 57.27 -62.50
N ALA A 482 -116.31 57.85 -61.89
CA ALA A 482 -117.71 57.37 -61.98
C ALA A 482 -118.64 58.41 -61.34
N PRO A 483 -119.46 59.09 -62.16
CA PRO A 483 -120.78 58.52 -62.36
C PRO A 483 -120.94 58.24 -63.84
N HIS A 484 -120.98 56.96 -64.20
CA HIS A 484 -121.81 56.34 -65.24
C HIS A 484 -121.20 54.96 -65.59
N LEU A 485 -121.93 53.92 -65.16
CA LEU A 485 -121.87 52.50 -65.58
C LEU A 485 -120.80 51.60 -64.92
N PRO A 486 -121.03 50.28 -64.84
CA PRO A 486 -122.22 49.58 -64.37
C PRO A 486 -121.86 48.45 -63.37
N VAL A 487 -122.90 47.88 -62.76
CA VAL A 487 -122.88 46.62 -62.01
C VAL A 487 -121.97 45.58 -62.68
N LEU A 488 -120.88 45.20 -61.99
CA LEU A 488 -120.12 43.98 -62.28
C LEU A 488 -120.49 42.89 -61.29
N ASN A 489 -120.65 41.71 -61.87
CA ASN A 489 -121.26 40.50 -61.36
C ASN A 489 -120.64 39.95 -60.05
N PRO A 490 -121.43 39.18 -59.29
CA PRO A 490 -120.95 38.37 -58.19
C PRO A 490 -120.01 37.28 -58.72
N LEU A 491 -118.80 37.21 -58.17
CA LEU A 491 -117.94 36.04 -58.35
C LEU A 491 -118.55 34.87 -57.60
N ALA A 492 -118.85 33.83 -58.37
CA ALA A 492 -119.27 32.52 -57.90
C ALA A 492 -118.27 31.98 -56.87
N VAL A 493 -118.76 31.79 -55.66
CA VAL A 493 -118.08 31.03 -54.63
C VAL A 493 -118.38 29.57 -54.91
N ASP A 494 -117.34 28.79 -55.18
CA ASP A 494 -117.44 27.34 -55.29
C ASP A 494 -117.75 26.79 -53.89
N ASP A 495 -118.96 26.25 -53.72
CA ASP A 495 -119.58 25.85 -52.44
C ASP A 495 -118.87 24.69 -51.70
N SER A 496 -117.72 24.24 -52.19
CA SER A 496 -116.94 23.15 -51.60
C SER A 496 -115.91 23.60 -50.55
N ARG A 497 -115.79 24.90 -50.24
CA ARG A 497 -114.75 25.46 -49.34
C ARG A 497 -115.25 26.40 -48.26
N LEU A 498 -116.56 26.41 -48.01
CA LEU A 498 -117.19 27.23 -46.98
C LEU A 498 -117.66 26.36 -45.80
N CYS A 499 -117.33 26.76 -44.57
CA CYS A 499 -117.90 26.15 -43.37
C CYS A 499 -119.43 26.37 -43.35
N VAL A 500 -120.21 25.29 -43.35
CA VAL A 500 -121.68 25.29 -43.47
C VAL A 500 -122.38 26.15 -42.40
N SER A 501 -121.75 26.37 -41.25
CA SER A 501 -122.33 27.18 -40.16
C SER A 501 -121.90 28.65 -40.13
N CYS A 502 -120.75 29.03 -40.72
CA CYS A 502 -120.19 30.38 -40.52
C CYS A 502 -119.52 31.03 -41.75
N ARG A 503 -119.58 30.40 -42.92
CA ARG A 503 -119.20 30.96 -44.24
C ARG A 503 -117.82 31.64 -44.33
N LYS A 504 -116.85 31.26 -43.49
CA LYS A 504 -115.44 31.68 -43.66
C LYS A 504 -114.68 30.66 -44.53
N ALA A 505 -113.88 31.17 -45.47
CA ALA A 505 -113.08 30.38 -46.40
C ALA A 505 -111.69 30.05 -45.83
N PHE A 506 -111.22 28.81 -46.03
CA PHE A 506 -109.86 28.37 -45.69
C PHE A 506 -108.92 28.60 -46.88
N VAL A 507 -107.80 29.29 -46.66
CA VAL A 507 -106.68 29.38 -47.61
C VAL A 507 -105.59 28.43 -47.12
N TYR A 508 -105.30 27.40 -47.91
CA TYR A 508 -104.19 26.48 -47.70
C TYR A 508 -103.00 26.98 -48.51
N ASP A 509 -101.91 27.37 -47.85
CA ASP A 509 -100.66 27.73 -48.51
C ASP A 509 -99.98 26.49 -49.07
N GLY A 510 -99.50 26.61 -50.31
CA GLY A 510 -98.85 25.57 -51.08
C GLY A 510 -97.48 25.16 -50.54
N VAL A 511 -97.12 23.94 -50.95
CA VAL A 511 -95.87 23.19 -50.78
C VAL A 511 -94.61 24.04 -50.93
N LEU A 512 -93.72 23.98 -49.93
CA LEU A 512 -92.32 24.39 -50.02
C LEU A 512 -91.51 23.28 -50.71
N GLU A 513 -90.94 23.57 -51.89
CA GLU A 513 -89.87 22.77 -52.47
C GLU A 513 -88.62 22.90 -51.59
N THR A 514 -88.20 21.77 -51.02
CA THR A 514 -86.95 21.62 -50.27
C THR A 514 -85.76 21.47 -51.21
N LYS A 515 -84.70 22.25 -50.99
CA LYS A 515 -83.33 21.79 -51.15
C LYS A 515 -82.64 21.83 -49.80
#